data_AF-A0A2D7GCL1-F1
#
_entry.id   AF-A0A2D7GCL1-F1
#
_cell.length_a   1.000
_cell.length_b   1.000
_cell.length_c   1.000
_cell.angle_alpha   90.00
_cell.angle_beta   90.00
_cell.angle_gamma   90.00
#
_symmetry.space_group_name_H-M   'P 1'
#
loop_
_entity.id
_entity.type
_entity.pdbx_description
1 polymer ?
#
loop_
_entity_poly.entity_id
_entity_poly.type
_entity_poly.pdbx_seq_one_letter_code
_entity_poly.pdbx_strand_id
1 'polypeptide(L)'
;MSKDKLEEMFFLRETFMRKIRVKDPEISPDWPVNLSDKKSQQHIRDMALRGVEEMFEALQHLKNWKPHRSTQVTEFNRDEFLEEIVDAFNYFFSVLILVGVSEEDLFQAYKKKDKVIRERVESGY
;
A
#
# COMPACT_ATOMS: atom_id res chain seq x y z
N MET A 1 10.40 24.22 -2.03
CA MET A 1 10.68 23.41 -0.83
C MET A 1 10.95 21.99 -1.30
N SER A 2 11.85 21.24 -0.65
CA SER A 2 11.98 19.81 -0.93
C SER A 2 10.72 19.12 -0.45
N LYS A 3 10.18 18.19 -1.25
CA LYS A 3 9.12 17.29 -0.78
C LYS A 3 9.64 16.47 0.38
N ASP A 4 8.77 16.12 1.32
CA ASP A 4 9.09 15.06 2.25
C ASP A 4 8.99 13.68 1.57
N LYS A 5 9.47 12.63 2.26
CA LYS A 5 9.54 11.29 1.68
C LYS A 5 8.16 10.71 1.36
N LEU A 6 7.13 10.99 2.17
CA LEU A 6 5.78 10.49 1.94
C LEU A 6 5.14 11.25 0.76
N GLU A 7 5.28 12.57 0.74
CA GLU A 7 4.82 13.42 -0.37
C GLU A 7 5.49 13.00 -1.69
N GLU A 8 6.78 12.67 -1.66
CA GLU A 8 7.51 12.16 -2.82
C GLU A 8 6.97 10.81 -3.29
N MET A 9 6.69 9.88 -2.38
CA MET A 9 6.10 8.56 -2.71
C MET A 9 4.72 8.69 -3.36
N PHE A 10 3.83 9.51 -2.79
CA PHE A 10 2.51 9.78 -3.37
C PHE A 10 2.62 10.40 -4.75
N PHE A 11 3.51 11.39 -4.92
CA PHE A 11 3.75 12.04 -6.20
C PHE A 11 4.27 11.07 -7.27
N LEU A 12 5.26 10.24 -6.94
CA LEU A 12 5.79 9.23 -7.86
C LEU A 12 4.70 8.24 -8.28
N ARG A 13 3.87 7.80 -7.34
CA ARG A 13 2.79 6.87 -7.66
C ARG A 13 1.72 7.51 -8.53
N GLU A 14 1.28 8.71 -8.19
CA GLU A 14 0.25 9.42 -8.96
C GLU A 14 0.73 9.70 -10.39
N THR A 15 1.96 10.17 -10.56
CA THR A 15 2.53 10.41 -11.90
C THR A 15 2.65 9.13 -12.72
N PHE A 16 2.95 7.99 -12.09
CA PHE A 16 2.92 6.69 -12.73
C PHE A 16 1.50 6.27 -13.14
N MET A 17 0.51 6.42 -12.26
CA MET A 17 -0.90 6.14 -12.58
C MET A 17 -1.41 6.99 -13.75
N ARG A 18 -1.02 8.27 -13.81
CA ARG A 18 -1.32 9.15 -14.95
C ARG A 18 -0.72 8.62 -16.26
N LYS A 19 0.51 8.11 -16.23
CA LYS A 19 1.14 7.48 -17.41
C LYS A 19 0.41 6.22 -17.85
N ILE A 20 -0.02 5.36 -16.92
CA ILE A 20 -0.84 4.18 -17.24
C ILE A 20 -2.13 4.63 -17.92
N ARG A 21 -2.86 5.57 -17.34
CA ARG A 21 -4.14 6.06 -17.90
C ARG A 21 -3.97 6.67 -19.30
N VAL A 22 -2.91 7.43 -19.55
CA VAL A 22 -2.64 8.00 -20.89
C VAL A 22 -2.39 6.88 -21.91
N LYS A 23 -1.71 5.81 -21.50
CA LYS A 23 -1.41 4.65 -22.36
C LYS A 23 -2.63 3.76 -22.57
N ASP A 24 -3.42 3.53 -21.53
CA ASP A 24 -4.60 2.68 -21.53
C ASP A 24 -5.68 3.24 -20.57
N PRO A 25 -6.62 4.04 -21.11
CA PRO A 25 -7.71 4.62 -20.33
C PRO A 25 -8.73 3.60 -19.81
N GLU A 26 -8.79 2.39 -20.38
CA GLU A 26 -9.75 1.37 -19.94
C GLU A 26 -9.28 0.67 -18.66
N ILE A 27 -7.96 0.54 -18.48
CA ILE A 27 -7.34 -0.11 -17.32
C ILE A 27 -7.39 0.77 -16.06
N SER A 28 -7.31 2.10 -16.21
CA SER A 28 -7.25 3.03 -15.08
C SER A 28 -8.39 4.06 -15.15
N PRO A 29 -9.36 4.04 -14.23
CA PRO A 29 -10.42 5.04 -14.19
C PRO A 29 -9.87 6.43 -13.85
N ASP A 30 -10.67 7.46 -14.08
CA ASP A 30 -10.45 8.77 -13.48
C ASP A 30 -10.58 8.71 -11.95
N TRP A 31 -9.82 9.56 -11.26
CA TRP A 31 -9.88 9.69 -9.81
C TRP A 31 -10.19 11.13 -9.37
N PRO A 32 -10.88 11.32 -8.24
CA PRO A 32 -11.38 10.27 -7.34
C PRO A 32 -12.54 9.46 -7.92
N VAL A 33 -12.57 8.16 -7.66
CA VAL A 33 -13.66 7.25 -8.09
C VAL A 33 -14.90 7.44 -7.23
N ASN A 34 -16.08 7.12 -7.76
CA ASN A 34 -17.33 7.20 -7.01
C ASN A 34 -17.57 5.92 -6.19
N LEU A 35 -17.26 5.94 -4.89
CA LEU A 35 -17.45 4.77 -4.02
C LEU A 35 -18.92 4.36 -3.79
N SER A 36 -19.91 5.11 -4.28
CA SER A 36 -21.31 4.69 -4.27
C SER A 36 -21.68 3.75 -5.42
N ASP A 37 -20.82 3.59 -6.43
CA ASP A 37 -21.09 2.70 -7.56
C ASP A 37 -20.35 1.35 -7.44
N LYS A 38 -21.00 0.31 -7.97
CA LYS A 38 -20.52 -1.08 -7.89
C LYS A 38 -19.18 -1.28 -8.60
N LYS A 39 -18.94 -0.63 -9.73
CA LYS A 39 -17.74 -0.83 -10.55
C LYS A 39 -16.52 -0.24 -9.84
N SER A 40 -16.65 0.95 -9.26
CA SER A 40 -15.61 1.58 -8.45
C SER A 40 -15.27 0.74 -7.22
N GLN A 41 -16.28 0.22 -6.50
CA GLN A 41 -16.04 -0.67 -5.35
C GLN A 41 -15.30 -1.95 -5.73
N GLN A 42 -15.67 -2.58 -6.85
CA GLN A 42 -14.97 -3.76 -7.36
C GLN A 42 -13.52 -3.43 -7.72
N HIS A 43 -13.29 -2.33 -8.44
CA HIS A 43 -11.94 -1.89 -8.82
C HIS A 43 -11.04 -1.62 -7.61
N ILE A 44 -11.54 -0.89 -6.60
CA ILE A 44 -10.79 -0.60 -5.37
C ILE A 44 -10.49 -1.89 -4.60
N ARG A 45 -11.46 -2.81 -4.50
CA ARG A 45 -11.25 -4.11 -3.86
C ARG A 45 -10.14 -4.89 -4.56
N ASP A 46 -10.20 -4.99 -5.88
CA ASP A 46 -9.24 -5.78 -6.65
C ASP A 46 -7.83 -5.14 -6.58
N MET A 47 -7.73 -3.81 -6.60
CA MET A 47 -6.46 -3.09 -6.39
C MET A 47 -5.87 -3.34 -5.00
N ALA A 48 -6.71 -3.33 -3.96
CA ALA A 48 -6.27 -3.64 -2.59
C ALA A 48 -5.82 -5.09 -2.44
N LEU A 49 -6.51 -6.04 -3.08
CA LEU A 49 -6.14 -7.45 -3.06
C LEU A 49 -4.81 -7.72 -3.74
N ARG A 50 -4.50 -7.04 -4.85
CA ARG A 50 -3.17 -7.11 -5.48
C ARG A 50 -2.06 -6.69 -4.51
N GLY A 51 -2.25 -5.61 -3.76
CA GLY A 51 -1.28 -5.23 -2.71
C GLY A 51 -1.08 -6.29 -1.63
N VAL A 52 -2.12 -7.10 -1.33
CA VAL A 52 -2.01 -8.25 -0.42
C VAL A 52 -1.32 -9.43 -1.09
N GLU A 53 -1.54 -9.64 -2.39
CA GLU A 53 -0.83 -10.65 -3.19
C GLU A 53 0.69 -10.38 -3.17
N GLU A 54 1.13 -9.13 -3.40
CA GLU A 54 2.56 -8.76 -3.31
C GLU A 54 3.14 -9.00 -1.90
N MET A 55 2.34 -8.78 -0.85
CA MET A 55 2.77 -9.14 0.52
C MET A 55 2.97 -10.66 0.66
N PHE A 56 2.16 -11.50 -0.01
CA PHE A 56 2.42 -12.94 -0.02
C PHE A 56 3.71 -13.28 -0.77
N GLU A 57 4.04 -12.58 -1.85
CA GLU A 57 5.32 -12.71 -2.57
C GLU A 57 6.50 -12.38 -1.64
N ALA A 58 6.44 -11.25 -0.94
CA ALA A 58 7.42 -10.87 0.09
C ALA A 58 7.61 -11.98 1.15
N LEU A 59 6.51 -12.57 1.64
CA LEU A 59 6.56 -13.65 2.63
C LEU A 59 7.24 -14.92 2.09
N GLN A 60 7.26 -15.15 0.78
CA GLN A 60 7.96 -16.29 0.19
C GLN A 60 9.47 -16.21 0.43
N HIS A 61 10.05 -15.03 0.67
CA HIS A 61 11.48 -14.87 0.98
C HIS A 61 11.83 -15.29 2.42
N LEU A 62 10.85 -15.44 3.32
CA LEU A 62 11.06 -15.87 4.71
C LEU A 62 11.20 -17.39 4.82
N LYS A 63 12.21 -18.00 4.19
CA LYS A 63 12.30 -19.46 3.95
C LYS A 63 12.22 -20.35 5.20
N ASN A 64 12.50 -19.82 6.38
CA ASN A 64 12.45 -20.54 7.66
C ASN A 64 11.08 -20.48 8.37
N TRP A 65 10.04 -19.92 7.76
CA TRP A 65 8.72 -19.72 8.40
C TRP A 65 8.02 -21.02 8.85
N LYS A 66 8.30 -22.16 8.21
CA LYS A 66 7.65 -23.45 8.51
C LYS A 66 8.22 -24.04 9.81
N PRO A 67 7.43 -24.21 10.89
CA PRO A 67 7.94 -24.71 12.17
C PRO A 67 8.56 -26.11 12.10
N HIS A 68 8.13 -26.93 11.13
CA HIS A 68 8.61 -28.30 10.94
C HIS A 68 9.85 -28.40 10.03
N ARG A 69 10.39 -27.29 9.53
CA ARG A 69 11.64 -27.33 8.76
C ARG A 69 12.81 -27.62 9.71
N SER A 70 13.53 -28.71 9.47
CA SER A 70 14.69 -29.12 10.28
C SER A 70 16.01 -28.45 9.86
N THR A 71 16.08 -27.94 8.62
CA THR A 71 17.25 -27.22 8.10
C THR A 71 17.12 -25.71 8.30
N GLN A 72 18.25 -25.02 8.48
CA GLN A 72 18.29 -23.56 8.54
C GLN A 72 18.75 -22.99 7.20
N VAL A 73 17.91 -22.16 6.57
CA VAL A 73 18.33 -21.35 5.42
C VAL A 73 18.98 -20.07 5.96
N THR A 74 20.26 -19.86 5.66
CA THR A 74 21.04 -18.71 6.13
C THR A 74 21.07 -17.56 5.11
N GLU A 75 20.79 -17.86 3.85
CA GLU A 75 20.68 -16.87 2.78
C GLU A 75 19.33 -16.16 2.86
N PHE A 76 19.36 -14.83 2.84
CA PHE A 76 18.18 -13.98 2.79
C PHE A 76 18.38 -12.92 1.72
N ASN A 77 17.56 -12.96 0.67
CA ASN A 77 17.57 -11.93 -0.35
C ASN A 77 16.77 -10.72 0.14
N ARG A 78 17.48 -9.78 0.78
CA ARG A 78 16.89 -8.55 1.33
C ARG A 78 16.33 -7.64 0.25
N ASP A 79 16.95 -7.62 -0.92
CA ASP A 79 16.60 -6.69 -1.99
C ASP A 79 15.30 -7.12 -2.66
N GLU A 80 15.17 -8.40 -3.02
CA GLU A 80 13.88 -8.94 -3.51
C GLU A 80 12.78 -8.78 -2.46
N PHE A 81 13.03 -9.10 -1.18
CA PHE A 81 12.03 -8.89 -0.13
C PHE A 81 11.56 -7.43 -0.07
N LEU A 82 12.48 -6.46 -0.17
CA LEU A 82 12.13 -5.05 -0.13
C LEU A 82 11.37 -4.61 -1.39
N GLU A 83 11.72 -5.14 -2.57
CA GLU A 83 11.02 -4.90 -3.83
C GLU A 83 9.55 -5.29 -3.73
N GLU A 84 9.26 -6.50 -3.25
CA GLU A 84 7.87 -6.97 -3.08
C GLU A 84 7.08 -6.12 -2.06
N ILE A 85 7.74 -5.64 -1.00
CA ILE A 85 7.12 -4.69 -0.07
C ILE A 85 6.82 -3.37 -0.77
N VAL A 86 7.73 -2.85 -1.60
CA VAL A 86 7.51 -1.62 -2.37
C VAL A 86 6.33 -1.79 -3.32
N ASP A 87 6.18 -2.96 -3.96
CA ASP A 87 5.06 -3.25 -4.85
C ASP A 87 3.72 -3.31 -4.09
N ALA A 88 3.67 -3.93 -2.92
CA ALA A 88 2.51 -3.87 -2.04
C ALA A 88 2.12 -2.42 -1.70
N PHE A 89 3.09 -1.60 -1.32
CA PHE A 89 2.86 -0.19 -1.01
C PHE A 89 2.38 0.61 -2.23
N ASN A 90 2.90 0.33 -3.42
CA ASN A 90 2.44 0.96 -4.67
C ASN A 90 0.94 0.71 -4.91
N TYR A 91 0.45 -0.50 -4.64
CA TYR A 91 -0.98 -0.80 -4.68
C TYR A 91 -1.78 -0.05 -3.61
N PHE A 92 -1.29 0.01 -2.38
CA PHE A 92 -1.97 0.74 -1.31
C PHE A 92 -2.03 2.25 -1.57
N PHE A 93 -0.95 2.87 -2.07
CA PHE A 93 -0.99 4.27 -2.51
C PHE A 93 -1.97 4.46 -3.67
N SER A 94 -2.04 3.51 -4.61
CA SER A 94 -3.03 3.57 -5.69
C SER A 94 -4.44 3.61 -5.15
N VAL A 95 -4.76 2.75 -4.18
CA VAL A 95 -6.08 2.74 -3.52
C VAL A 95 -6.38 4.10 -2.91
N LEU A 96 -5.45 4.68 -2.14
CA LEU A 96 -5.63 5.99 -1.50
C LEU A 96 -5.86 7.10 -2.54
N ILE A 97 -5.02 7.17 -3.57
CA ILE A 97 -5.12 8.16 -4.65
C ILE A 97 -6.45 8.01 -5.40
N LEU A 98 -6.85 6.77 -5.74
CA LEU A 98 -8.09 6.49 -6.43
C LEU A 98 -9.32 6.94 -5.63
N VAL A 99 -9.29 6.84 -4.29
CA VAL A 99 -10.40 7.30 -3.43
C VAL A 99 -10.27 8.77 -3.02
N GLY A 100 -9.28 9.50 -3.55
CA GLY A 100 -9.10 10.92 -3.29
C GLY A 100 -8.47 11.25 -1.93
N VAL A 101 -7.72 10.33 -1.34
CA VAL A 101 -6.95 10.56 -0.11
C VAL A 101 -5.55 11.05 -0.47
N SER A 102 -5.17 12.23 0.03
CA SER A 102 -3.82 12.78 -0.11
C SER A 102 -2.85 12.24 0.95
N GLU A 103 -1.56 12.53 0.77
CA GLU A 103 -0.53 12.28 1.77
C GLU A 103 -0.83 12.96 3.11
N GLU A 104 -1.37 14.18 3.07
CA GLU A 104 -1.75 14.95 4.26
C GLU A 104 -2.95 14.31 4.98
N ASP A 105 -3.96 13.88 4.22
CA ASP A 105 -5.12 13.17 4.78
C ASP A 105 -4.69 11.88 5.50
N LEU A 106 -3.81 11.08 4.87
CA LEU A 106 -3.25 9.86 5.46
C LEU A 106 -2.46 10.19 6.74
N PHE A 107 -1.61 11.21 6.70
CA PHE A 107 -0.79 11.59 7.84
C PHE A 107 -1.62 12.07 9.04
N GLN A 108 -2.65 12.89 8.80
CA GLN A 108 -3.55 13.33 9.86
C GLN A 108 -4.39 12.17 10.42
N ALA A 109 -4.86 11.26 9.56
CA ALA A 109 -5.55 10.03 10.00
C ALA A 109 -4.64 9.16 10.87
N TYR A 110 -3.37 9.02 10.50
CA TYR A 110 -2.36 8.30 11.28
C TYR A 110 -2.16 8.93 12.66
N LYS A 111 -1.94 10.25 12.72
CA LYS A 111 -1.77 10.98 14.00
C LYS A 111 -2.99 10.85 14.91
N LYS A 112 -4.19 10.97 14.34
CA LYS A 112 -5.45 10.79 15.08
C LYS A 112 -5.52 9.37 15.68
N LYS A 113 -5.15 8.36 14.90
CA LYS A 113 -5.15 6.96 15.35
C LYS A 113 -4.11 6.71 16.44
N ASP A 114 -2.88 7.22 16.30
CA ASP A 114 -1.81 7.08 17.29
C ASP A 114 -2.23 7.70 18.64
N LYS A 115 -2.77 8.92 18.63
CA LYS A 115 -3.30 9.58 19.84
C LYS A 115 -4.32 8.69 20.57
N VAL A 116 -5.31 8.17 19.86
CA VAL A 116 -6.35 7.30 20.44
C VAL A 116 -5.74 6.01 21.02
N ILE A 117 -4.73 5.42 20.37
CA ILE A 117 -4.08 4.20 20.87
C ILE A 117 -3.34 4.50 22.18
N ARG A 118 -2.58 5.60 22.24
CA ARG A 118 -1.84 5.97 23.47
C ARG A 118 -2.78 6.27 24.62
N GLU A 119 -3.86 7.01 24.38
CA GLU A 119 -4.89 7.27 25.39
C GLU A 119 -5.49 5.96 25.94
N ARG A 120 -5.70 4.94 25.10
CA ARG A 120 -6.18 3.62 25.55
C ARG A 120 -5.18 2.90 26.45
N VAL A 121 -3.90 2.90 26.06
CA VAL A 121 -2.82 2.28 26.86
C VAL A 121 -2.70 2.98 28.22
N GLU A 122 -2.78 4.30 28.24
CA GLU A 122 -2.64 5.11 29.47
C GLU A 122 -3.88 5.01 30.37
N SER A 123 -5.08 4.87 29.81
CA SER A 123 -6.33 4.74 30.56
C SER A 123 -6.62 3.32 31.06
N GLY A 124 -5.78 2.34 30.72
CA GLY A 124 -5.95 0.95 31.15
C GLY A 124 -7.11 0.22 30.45
N TYR A 125 -7.45 0.63 29.23
CA TYR A 125 -8.37 -0.10 28.37
C TYR A 125 -7.73 -1.41 27.86
#